data_AF-A0A839Z9T0-F1
#
_entry.id   AF-A0A839Z9T0-F1
#
_cell.length_a   1.000
_cell.length_b   1.000
_cell.length_c   1.000
_cell.angle_alpha   90.00
_cell.angle_beta   90.00
_cell.angle_gamma   90.00
#
_symmetry.space_group_name_H-M   'P 1'
#
loop_
_entity.id
_entity.type
_entity.pdbx_description
1 polymer ?
#
loop_
_entity_poly.entity_id
_entity_poly.type
_entity_poly.pdbx_seq_one_letter_code
_entity_poly.pdbx_strand_id
1 'polypeptide(L)'
;MSDAGSRLSDFPYVTVRVHCERCERYGVYKLARLAACYGPEIDLDELIKQLSSDCYHRRETHPYRRGCRARLLDWPPRRPPDEPMRAFVVVKGGKAS
;
A
#
# COMPACT_ATOMS: atom_id res chain seq x y z
N MET A 1 -18.73 9.64 4.56
CA MET A 1 -18.30 9.19 5.91
C MET A 1 -16.83 8.83 5.77
N SER A 2 -15.96 9.80 6.06
CA SER A 2 -14.50 9.64 5.94
C SER A 2 -14.00 9.01 7.22
N ASP A 3 -13.44 7.81 7.10
CA ASP A 3 -12.83 7.08 8.21
C ASP A 3 -11.44 7.66 8.46
N ALA A 4 -11.11 7.93 9.72
CA ALA A 4 -9.99 8.79 10.15
C ALA A 4 -8.58 8.20 9.93
N GLY A 5 -8.45 7.15 9.11
CA GLY A 5 -7.17 6.56 8.68
C GLY A 5 -7.03 6.48 7.15
N SER A 6 -7.82 7.22 6.39
CA SER A 6 -7.89 7.06 4.94
C SER A 6 -6.77 7.78 4.17
N ARG A 7 -5.74 8.33 4.82
CA ARG A 7 -4.64 9.06 4.15
C ARG A 7 -3.37 8.24 4.04
N LEU A 8 -2.48 8.64 3.14
CA LEU A 8 -1.18 8.01 2.99
C LEU A 8 -0.28 8.19 4.23
N SER A 9 -0.38 9.32 4.93
CA SER A 9 0.33 9.59 6.20
C SER A 9 -0.10 8.66 7.34
N ASP A 10 -1.33 8.15 7.30
CA ASP A 10 -1.85 7.19 8.29
C ASP A 10 -1.44 5.73 7.98
N PHE A 11 -0.81 5.49 6.82
CA PHE A 11 -0.42 4.14 6.43
C PHE A 11 0.74 3.65 7.32
N PRO A 12 0.57 2.54 8.06
CA PRO A 12 1.46 2.19 9.18
C PRO A 12 2.78 1.55 8.76
N TYR A 13 2.98 1.28 7.47
CA TYR A 13 4.13 0.52 6.97
C TYR A 13 4.95 1.33 5.98
N VAL A 14 6.26 1.10 5.98
CA VAL A 14 7.19 1.77 5.04
C VAL A 14 7.06 1.27 3.59
N THR A 15 6.41 0.12 3.41
CA THR A 15 6.18 -0.51 2.11
C THR A 15 4.67 -0.61 1.86
N VAL A 16 4.24 -0.10 0.71
CA VAL A 16 2.84 -0.09 0.28
C VAL A 16 2.67 -1.07 -0.86
N ARG A 17 1.84 -2.11 -0.65
CA ARG A 17 1.57 -3.15 -1.65
C ARG A 17 0.19 -2.97 -2.27
N VAL A 18 0.12 -2.98 -3.59
CA VAL A 18 -1.10 -2.87 -4.38
C VAL A 18 -1.31 -4.13 -5.20
N HIS A 19 -2.54 -4.61 -5.25
CA HIS A 19 -2.94 -5.70 -6.13
C HIS A 19 -4.27 -5.40 -6.82
N CYS A 20 -4.37 -5.74 -8.11
CA CYS A 20 -5.64 -5.77 -8.82
C CYS A 20 -5.91 -7.19 -9.31
N GLU A 21 -7.01 -7.78 -8.85
CA GLU A 21 -7.38 -9.17 -9.22
C GLU A 21 -7.93 -9.31 -10.65
N ARG A 22 -8.14 -8.20 -11.37
CA ARG A 22 -8.66 -8.24 -12.75
C ARG A 22 -7.57 -8.19 -13.81
N CYS A 23 -6.65 -7.23 -13.72
CA CYS A 23 -5.51 -7.13 -14.63
C CYS A 23 -4.25 -7.79 -14.05
N GLU A 24 -4.38 -8.50 -12.92
CA GLU A 24 -3.31 -9.20 -12.21
C GLU A 24 -2.11 -8.31 -11.82
N ARG A 25 -2.29 -6.99 -11.83
CA ARG A 25 -1.25 -6.05 -11.40
C ARG A 25 -0.84 -6.36 -9.97
N TYR A 26 0.47 -6.32 -9.76
CA TYR A 26 1.09 -6.29 -8.45
C TYR A 26 2.14 -5.18 -8.41
N GLY A 27 2.10 -4.34 -7.38
CA GLY A 27 3.01 -3.22 -7.20
C GLY A 27 3.48 -3.12 -5.76
N VAL A 28 4.78 -2.85 -5.58
CA VAL A 28 5.40 -2.64 -4.27
C VAL A 28 6.12 -1.31 -4.31
N TYR A 29 5.71 -0.39 -3.45
CA TYR A 29 6.21 0.98 -3.43
C TYR A 29 6.73 1.35 -2.04
N LYS A 30 7.69 2.27 -1.98
CA LYS A 30 8.11 2.88 -0.71
C LYS A 30 7.16 4.01 -0.36
N LEU A 31 6.69 4.04 0.89
CA LEU A 31 5.79 5.07 1.41
C LEU A 31 6.34 6.47 1.14
N ALA A 32 7.61 6.70 1.48
CA ALA A 32 8.29 7.98 1.24
C ALA A 32 8.28 8.41 -0.23
N ARG A 33 8.40 7.46 -1.16
CA ARG A 33 8.35 7.77 -2.60
C ARG A 33 6.93 8.14 -3.03
N LEU A 34 5.93 7.45 -2.53
CA LEU A 34 4.53 7.80 -2.80
C LEU A 34 4.18 9.16 -2.22
N ALA A 35 4.61 9.47 -0.99
CA ALA A 35 4.40 10.77 -0.36
C ALA A 35 5.09 11.90 -1.14
N ALA A 36 6.29 11.66 -1.66
CA ALA A 36 7.00 12.64 -2.50
C ALA A 36 6.29 12.88 -3.85
N CYS A 37 5.66 11.86 -4.44
CA CYS A 37 4.97 11.98 -5.73
C CYS A 37 3.55 12.53 -5.63
N TYR A 38 2.81 12.16 -4.59
CA TYR A 38 1.37 12.41 -4.48
C TYR A 38 0.98 13.27 -3.26
N GLY A 39 1.93 13.57 -2.39
CA GLY A 39 1.68 14.21 -1.10
C GLY A 39 1.32 13.18 -0.01
N PRO A 40 1.69 13.44 1.25
CA PRO A 40 1.34 12.56 2.37
C PRO A 40 -0.16 12.58 2.71
N GLU A 41 -0.86 13.66 2.39
CA GLU A 41 -2.27 13.83 2.74
C GLU A 41 -3.26 13.27 1.69
N ILE A 42 -2.76 12.61 0.65
CA ILE A 42 -3.62 11.98 -0.36
C ILE A 42 -4.49 10.87 0.26
N ASP A 43 -5.77 10.84 -0.11
CA ASP A 43 -6.66 9.74 0.26
C ASP A 43 -6.20 8.43 -0.40
N LEU A 44 -6.21 7.32 0.34
CA LEU A 44 -5.80 5.99 -0.12
C LEU A 44 -6.63 5.53 -1.33
N ASP A 45 -7.92 5.86 -1.37
CA ASP A 45 -8.79 5.58 -2.52
C ASP A 45 -8.34 6.35 -3.77
N GLU A 46 -7.94 7.62 -3.60
CA GLU A 46 -7.43 8.43 -4.71
C GLU A 46 -6.04 7.94 -5.13
N LEU A 47 -5.18 7.55 -4.19
CA LEU A 47 -3.89 6.94 -4.49
C LEU A 47 -4.05 5.66 -5.33
N ILE A 48 -4.97 4.76 -4.96
CA ILE A 48 -5.27 3.54 -5.75
C ILE A 48 -5.72 3.93 -7.16
N LYS A 49 -6.56 4.95 -7.28
CA LYS A 49 -7.05 5.47 -8.57
C LYS A 49 -5.90 6.01 -9.44
N GLN A 50 -4.93 6.70 -8.86
CA GLN A 50 -3.76 7.19 -9.58
C GLN A 50 -2.84 6.04 -10.00
N LEU A 51 -2.56 5.12 -9.08
CA LEU A 51 -1.69 3.95 -9.31
C LEU A 51 -2.29 2.92 -10.27
N SER A 52 -3.59 2.91 -10.47
CA SER A 52 -4.31 2.02 -11.39
C SER A 52 -4.87 2.73 -12.62
N SER A 53 -4.33 3.90 -12.95
CA SER A 53 -4.84 4.75 -14.05
C SER A 53 -4.77 4.12 -15.43
N ASP A 54 -3.78 3.28 -15.66
CA ASP A 54 -3.53 2.50 -16.87
C ASP A 54 -4.18 1.10 -16.82
N CYS A 55 -5.01 0.79 -15.83
CA CYS A 55 -5.79 -0.45 -15.81
C CYS A 55 -6.82 -0.47 -16.94
N TYR A 56 -6.71 -1.45 -17.85
CA TYR A 56 -7.63 -1.60 -18.98
C TYR A 56 -9.11 -1.73 -18.55
N HIS A 57 -9.37 -2.45 -17.45
CA HIS A 57 -10.72 -2.66 -16.92
C HIS A 57 -11.34 -1.41 -16.27
N ARG A 58 -10.60 -0.31 -16.16
CA ARG A 58 -11.11 0.94 -15.60
C ARG A 58 -12.13 1.61 -16.50
N ARG A 59 -11.99 1.47 -17.81
CA ARG A 59 -12.91 2.03 -18.82
C ARG A 59 -14.08 1.11 -19.14
N GLU A 60 -14.19 -0.05 -18.49
CA GLU A 60 -15.35 -0.94 -18.67
C GLU A 60 -16.58 -0.32 -18.01
N THR A 61 -17.48 0.22 -18.83
CA THR A 61 -18.77 0.81 -18.40
C THR A 61 -19.91 -0.21 -18.35
N HIS A 62 -19.62 -1.49 -18.64
CA HIS A 62 -20.68 -2.51 -18.75
C HIS A 62 -21.32 -2.79 -17.37
N PRO A 63 -22.65 -2.70 -17.22
CA PRO A 63 -23.31 -2.73 -15.91
C PRO A 63 -23.05 -4.00 -15.09
N TYR A 64 -22.79 -5.12 -15.77
CA TYR A 64 -22.48 -6.42 -15.15
C TYR A 64 -20.98 -6.71 -14.96
N ARG A 65 -20.08 -5.90 -15.54
CA ARG A 65 -18.63 -6.08 -15.35
C ARG A 65 -18.12 -5.10 -14.31
N ARG A 66 -17.70 -5.62 -13.16
CA ARG A 66 -17.07 -4.79 -12.12
C ARG A 66 -15.73 -4.28 -12.66
N GLY A 67 -15.52 -2.97 -12.74
CA GLY A 67 -14.31 -2.33 -13.30
C GLY A 67 -13.00 -2.66 -12.57
N CYS A 68 -12.04 -1.73 -12.57
CA CYS A 68 -10.77 -1.91 -11.85
C CYS A 68 -11.01 -2.33 -10.38
N ARG A 69 -10.28 -3.34 -9.91
CA ARG A 69 -10.34 -3.86 -8.53
C ARG A 69 -9.01 -3.74 -7.81
N ALA A 70 -8.26 -2.67 -8.11
CA ALA A 70 -7.02 -2.38 -7.41
C ALA A 70 -7.33 -2.10 -5.93
N ARG A 71 -6.54 -2.69 -5.04
CA ARG A 71 -6.65 -2.54 -3.59
C ARG A 71 -5.27 -2.54 -2.95
N LEU A 72 -5.16 -1.90 -1.79
CA LEU A 72 -4.02 -2.04 -0.91
C LEU A 72 -4.10 -3.38 -0.18
N LEU A 73 -3.03 -4.16 -0.21
CA LEU A 73 -3.02 -5.49 0.42
C LEU A 73 -2.90 -5.42 1.94
N ASP A 74 -2.24 -4.38 2.43
CA ASP A 74 -1.92 -4.19 3.85
C ASP A 74 -2.86 -3.17 4.52
N TRP A 75 -4.02 -2.90 3.91
CA TRP A 75 -5.04 -1.99 4.41
C TRP A 75 -6.45 -2.64 4.44
N PRO A 76 -7.24 -2.49 5.54
CA PRO A 76 -6.86 -1.92 6.83
C PRO A 76 -5.69 -2.69 7.47
N PRO A 77 -4.94 -2.07 8.41
CA PRO A 77 -3.71 -2.64 8.95
C PRO A 77 -3.93 -4.06 9.47
N ARG A 78 -3.10 -4.99 9.02
CA ARG A 78 -3.09 -6.38 9.53
C ARG A 78 -1.74 -6.66 10.17
N ARG A 79 -0.85 -7.29 9.40
CA ARG A 79 0.49 -7.67 9.81
C ARG A 79 1.50 -6.87 8.97
N PRO A 80 2.56 -6.31 9.57
CA PRO A 80 3.58 -5.62 8.78
C PRO A 80 4.17 -6.57 7.73
N PRO A 81 4.24 -6.15 6.45
CA PRO A 81 4.80 -6.99 5.39
C PRO A 81 6.30 -7.27 5.58
N ASP A 82 6.97 -6.47 6.41
CA ASP A 82 8.39 -6.48 6.73
C ASP A 82 8.70 -7.00 8.15
N GLU A 83 7.71 -7.54 8.86
CA GLU A 83 7.96 -8.16 10.16
C GLU A 83 8.89 -9.36 10.01
N PRO A 84 10.07 -9.38 10.68
CA PRO A 84 10.99 -10.48 10.55
C PRO A 84 10.37 -11.77 11.07
N MET A 85 10.52 -12.87 10.33
CA MET A 85 10.01 -14.19 10.73
C MET A 85 10.63 -14.73 12.02
N ARG A 86 11.67 -14.08 12.56
CA ARG A 86 12.39 -14.48 13.78
C ARG A 86 12.67 -13.26 14.65
N ALA A 87 12.61 -13.47 15.97
CA ALA A 87 13.00 -12.47 16.95
C ALA A 87 14.47 -12.08 16.77
N PHE A 88 14.77 -10.79 16.90
CA PHE A 88 16.14 -10.32 16.99
C PHE A 88 16.82 -10.94 18.21
N VAL A 89 18.07 -11.39 18.04
CA VAL A 89 18.89 -11.89 19.14
C VAL A 89 19.84 -10.78 19.55
N VAL A 90 19.84 -10.41 20.84
CA VAL A 90 20.79 -9.46 21.41
C VAL A 90 22.17 -10.13 21.45
N VAL A 91 23.13 -9.61 20.68
CA VAL A 91 24.54 -9.99 20.78
C VAL A 91 25.18 -9.17 21.89
N LYS A 92 25.78 -9.82 22.89
CA LYS A 92 26.52 -9.14 23.97
C LYS A 92 27.73 -8.41 23.37
N GLY A 93 27.76 -7.08 23.46
CA GLY A 93 28.90 -6.27 23.02
C GLY A 93 30.20 -6.61 23.79
N GLY A 94 31.33 -6.60 23.09
CA GLY A 94 32.67 -6.83 23.65
C GLY A 94 33.19 -5.62 24.45
N LYS A 95 34.06 -5.91 25.44
CA LYS A 95 34.58 -5.01 26.48
C LYS A 95 35.11 -3.66 25.97
N ALA A 96 34.82 -2.61 26.74
CA ALA A 96 35.52 -1.33 26.68
C ALA A 96 37.02 -1.57 26.92
N SER A 97 37.83 -1.08 25.98
CA SER A 97 39.29 -0.91 26.12
C SER A 97 39.59 0.47 26.65
#